data_AF-A0AA44MUX4-F1
#
_entry.id   AF-A0AA44MUX4-F1
#
_cell.length_a   1.000
_cell.length_b   1.000
_cell.length_c   1.000
_cell.angle_alpha   90.00
_cell.angle_beta   90.00
_cell.angle_gamma   90.00
#
_symmetry.space_group_name_H-M   'P 1'
#
loop_
_entity.id
_entity.type
_entity.pdbx_description
1 polymer ?
#
loop_
_entity_poly.entity_id
_entity_poly.type
_entity_poly.pdbx_seq_one_letter_code
_entity_poly.pdbx_strand_id
1 'polypeptide(L)' 'MPIQVPLTDHTFDLYAMLATVTDRTRLIFVCNPNNPTSTVVGPDALARFVEAVPAHILIAIDEAYV' A
#
# COMPACT_ATOMS: atom_id res chain seq x y z
N MET A 1 9.93 -1.88 -13.86
CA MET A 1 8.73 -2.72 -13.84
C MET A 1 8.15 -2.65 -12.44
N PRO A 2 6.83 -2.50 -12.27
CA PRO A 2 6.20 -2.55 -10.95
C PRO A 2 6.32 -3.95 -10.34
N ILE A 3 6.44 -4.02 -9.02
CA ILE A 3 6.30 -5.26 -8.25
C ILE A 3 4.82 -5.35 -7.85
N GLN A 4 4.14 -6.40 -8.32
CA GLN A 4 2.75 -6.67 -7.94
C GLN A 4 2.74 -7.57 -6.70
N VAL A 5 2.11 -7.09 -5.63
CA VAL A 5 2.02 -7.81 -4.36
C VAL A 5 0.63 -8.46 -4.28
N PRO A 6 0.53 -9.78 -4.01
CA PRO A 6 -0.76 -10.43 -3.83
C PRO A 6 -1.58 -9.81 -2.69
N LEU A 7 -2.89 -9.83 -2.85
CA LEU A 7 -3.83 -9.44 -1.79
C LEU A 7 -4.02 -10.58 -0.79
N THR A 8 -4.37 -10.22 0.45
CA THR A 8 -4.80 -11.15 1.50
C THR A 8 -6.27 -10.88 1.78
N ASP A 9 -7.13 -11.90 1.64
CA ASP A 9 -8.59 -11.75 1.78
C ASP A 9 -9.17 -10.57 0.97
N HIS A 10 -8.71 -10.46 -0.29
CA HIS A 10 -9.06 -9.37 -1.21
C HIS A 10 -8.67 -7.95 -0.74
N THR A 11 -7.85 -7.82 0.29
CA THR A 11 -7.39 -6.55 0.87
C THR A 11 -5.88 -6.40 0.69
N PHE A 12 -5.39 -5.16 0.60
CA PHE A 12 -3.95 -4.90 0.51
C PHE A 12 -3.22 -5.48 1.73
N ASP A 13 -2.21 -6.29 1.46
CA ASP A 13 -1.30 -6.80 2.49
C ASP A 13 -0.14 -5.82 2.69
N LEU A 14 -0.33 -4.87 3.62
CA LEU A 14 0.66 -3.84 3.91
C LEU A 14 2.00 -4.41 4.40
N TYR A 15 1.99 -5.56 5.08
CA TYR A 15 3.22 -6.22 5.53
C TYR A 15 3.98 -6.82 4.34
N ALA A 16 3.29 -7.53 3.46
CA ALA A 16 3.88 -8.08 2.24
C ALA A 16 4.39 -6.96 1.32
N MET A 17 3.65 -5.85 1.21
CA MET A 17 4.09 -4.68 0.44
C MET A 17 5.40 -4.11 0.98
N LEU A 18 5.48 -3.89 2.30
CA LEU A 18 6.67 -3.36 2.95
C LEU A 18 7.89 -4.29 2.75
N ALA A 19 7.69 -5.61 2.81
CA ALA A 19 8.74 -6.60 2.61
C ALA A 19 9.34 -6.60 1.18
N THR A 20 8.63 -6.03 0.19
CA THR A 20 9.13 -5.90 -1.19
C THR A 20 9.86 -4.58 -1.45
N VAL A 21 9.93 -3.68 -0.48
CA VAL A 21 10.64 -2.40 -0.61
C VAL A 21 12.14 -2.64 -0.76
N THR A 22 12.75 -1.96 -1.73
CA THR A 22 14.20 -2.03 -2.00
C THR A 22 14.74 -0.62 -2.27
N ASP A 23 16.06 -0.49 -2.41
CA ASP A 23 16.73 0.76 -2.79
C ASP A 23 16.31 1.30 -4.17
N ARG A 24 15.61 0.48 -4.98
CA ARG A 24 15.05 0.87 -6.28
C ARG A 24 13.60 1.33 -6.20
N THR A 25 12.92 1.17 -5.06
CA THR A 25 11.53 1.60 -4.87
C THR A 25 11.47 3.13 -4.85
N ARG A 26 10.56 3.70 -5.64
CA ARG A 26 10.38 5.16 -5.75
C ARG A 26 8.95 5.61 -5.49
N LEU A 27 7.99 4.71 -5.65
CA LEU A 27 6.56 4.98 -5.53
C LEU A 27 5.85 3.72 -5.00
N ILE A 28 4.93 3.92 -4.07
CA ILE A 28 3.99 2.91 -3.58
C ILE A 28 2.57 3.43 -3.79
N PHE A 29 1.70 2.61 -4.36
CA PHE A 29 0.27 2.89 -4.46
C PHE A 29 -0.49 2.12 -3.39
N VAL A 30 -1.38 2.82 -2.69
CA VAL A 30 -2.38 2.22 -1.79
C VAL A 30 -3.75 2.72 -2.25
N CYS A 31 -4.54 1.85 -2.89
CA CYS A 31 -5.90 2.19 -3.29
C CYS A 31 -6.85 1.83 -2.13
N ASN A 32 -7.52 2.82 -1.56
CA ASN A 32 -8.26 2.66 -0.31
C ASN A 32 -9.49 3.59 -0.27
N PRO A 33 -10.71 3.09 -0.61
CA PRO A 33 -11.06 1.72 -0.97
C PRO A 33 -10.42 1.19 -2.27
N ASN A 34 -10.06 -0.10 -2.29
CA ASN A 34 -9.36 -0.71 -3.43
C ASN A 34 -10.29 -0.97 -4.63
N ASN A 35 -9.83 -0.65 -5.84
CA ASN A 35 -10.45 -1.13 -7.07
C ASN A 35 -9.70 -2.39 -7.57
N PRO A 36 -10.38 -3.54 -7.82
CA PRO A 36 -11.83 -3.75 -7.92
C PRO A 36 -12.48 -4.40 -6.70
N THR A 37 -11.75 -4.62 -5.60
CA THR A 37 -12.23 -5.46 -4.49
C THR A 37 -13.09 -4.72 -3.46
N SER A 38 -13.16 -3.39 -3.54
CA SER A 38 -13.90 -2.49 -2.65
C SER A 38 -13.48 -2.52 -1.18
N THR A 39 -12.43 -3.26 -0.82
CA THR A 39 -11.96 -3.39 0.56
C THR A 39 -11.11 -2.20 0.97
N VAL A 40 -11.03 -1.98 2.29
CA VAL A 40 -10.18 -0.97 2.91
C VAL A 40 -9.18 -1.63 3.85
N VAL A 41 -7.99 -1.04 3.96
CA VAL A 41 -7.08 -1.34 5.08
C VAL A 41 -7.52 -0.57 6.32
N GLY A 42 -7.24 -1.09 7.51
CA GLY A 42 -7.51 -0.38 8.75
C GLY A 42 -6.71 0.92 8.83
N PRO A 43 -7.29 2.04 9.31
CA PRO A 43 -6.63 3.34 9.33
C PRO A 43 -5.35 3.36 10.16
N ASP A 44 -5.35 2.70 11.32
CA ASP A 44 -4.15 2.59 12.17
C ASP A 44 -3.06 1.72 11.51
N ALA A 45 -3.45 0.67 10.78
CA ALA A 45 -2.51 -0.15 10.03
C ALA A 45 -1.88 0.64 8.88
N LEU A 46 -2.66 1.49 8.20
CA LEU A 46 -2.17 2.37 7.15
C LEU A 46 -1.20 3.42 7.71
N ALA A 47 -1.53 4.07 8.84
CA ALA A 47 -0.64 5.01 9.50
C ALA A 47 0.70 4.34 9.86
N ARG A 48 0.67 3.16 10.49
CA ARG A 48 1.88 2.39 10.83
C ARG A 48 2.69 1.98 9.60
N PHE A 49 2.02 1.65 8.49
CA PHE A 49 2.69 1.36 7.23
C PHE A 49 3.42 2.58 6.68
N VAL A 50 2.77 3.75 6.66
CA VAL A 50 3.37 5.01 6.22
C VAL A 50 4.59 5.37 7.06
N GLU A 51 4.52 5.20 8.38
CA GLU A 51 5.64 5.43 9.29
C GLU A 51 6.82 4.46 9.07
N ALA A 52 6.53 3.23 8.65
CA ALA A 52 7.56 2.20 8.43
C ALA A 52 8.24 2.30 7.05
N VAL A 53 7.60 2.95 6.07
CA VAL A 53 8.17 3.16 4.74
C VAL A 53 9.31 4.21 4.82
N PRO A 54 10.47 3.97 4.20
CA PRO A 54 11.53 4.96 4.12
C PRO A 54 11.04 6.31 3.57
N ALA A 55 11.28 7.40 4.32
CA ALA A 55 10.71 8.73 4.06
C ALA A 55 11.02 9.35 2.68
N HIS A 56 11.98 8.80 1.93
CA HIS A 56 12.32 9.24 0.58
C HIS A 56 11.44 8.60 -0.51
N ILE A 57 10.61 7.63 -0.17
CA ILE A 57 9.70 6.93 -1.09
C ILE A 57 8.35 7.64 -1.07
N LEU A 58 7.85 8.01 -2.25
CA LEU A 58 6.53 8.61 -2.36
C LEU A 58 5.45 7.54 -2.14
N ILE A 59 4.46 7.85 -1.29
CA ILE A 59 3.27 7.03 -1.10
C ILE A 59 2.07 7.80 -1.69
N ALA A 60 1.41 7.20 -2.67
CA ALA A 60 0.18 7.70 -3.23
C ALA A 60 -0.99 6.89 -2.66
N ILE A 61 -1.80 7.54 -1.82
CA ILE A 61 -3.07 7.00 -1.33
C ILE A 61 -4.14 7.45 -2.32
N ASP A 62 -4.72 6.49 -3.03
CA ASP A 62 -5.81 6.74 -3.96
C ASP A 62 -7.16 6.57 -3.23
N GLU A 63 -7.80 7.71 -2.98
CA GLU A 63 -9.09 7.83 -2.29
C GLU A 63 -10.22 8.15 -3.28
N ALA A 64 -10.17 7.65 -4.51
CA ALA A 64 -11.20 7.90 -5.53
C ALA A 64 -12.65 7.54 -5.12
N TYR A 65 -12.85 6.84 -4.00
CA TYR A 65 -14.14 6.35 -3.52
C TYR A 65 -14.49 6.81 -2.09
N VAL A 66 -13.81 7.82 -1.54
CA VAL A 66 -14.09 8.42 -0.22
C VAL A 66 -14.80 9.76 -0.37
#